data_AF-A0A3M1XSH8-F1
#
_entry.id   AF-A0A3M1XSH8-F1
#
_cell.length_a   1.000
_cell.length_b   1.000
_cell.length_c   1.000
_cell.angle_alpha   90.00
_cell.angle_beta   90.00
_cell.angle_gamma   90.00
#
_symmetry.space_group_name_H-M   'P 1'
#
loop_
_entity.id
_entity.type
_entity.pdbx_description
1 polymer ?
#
loop_
_entity_poly.entity_id
_entity_poly.type
_entity_poly.pdbx_seq_one_letter_code
_entity_poly.pdbx_strand_id
1 'polypeptide(L)'
;MSAKEHSHEELPLKGDIQKFWQERARLNELVLGTRNLQIKRFFSLDHQSYQPGALPVKTKELLGLVASLVLRCDDCINYHIVRCFQEGVTEAEFEETMAIGMVVGGSITIPHVRRAFKSWKELQEAAREAQEKHSK
;
A
#
# COMPACT_ATOMS: atom_id res chain seq x y z
N MET A 1 -3.79 -10.73 -24.46
CA MET A 1 -4.39 -9.39 -24.48
C MET A 1 -3.71 -8.62 -23.36
N SER A 2 -2.76 -7.79 -23.74
CA SER A 2 -1.81 -7.10 -22.86
C SER A 2 -2.57 -6.06 -22.03
N ALA A 3 -2.61 -6.26 -20.71
CA ALA A 3 -3.03 -5.22 -19.78
C ALA A 3 -1.95 -4.14 -19.84
N LYS A 4 -2.26 -3.06 -20.56
CA LYS A 4 -1.47 -1.83 -20.53
C LYS A 4 -1.45 -1.38 -19.08
N GLU A 5 -0.27 -1.49 -18.47
CA GLU A 5 0.07 -0.89 -17.19
C GLU A 5 -0.35 0.58 -17.25
N HIS A 6 -1.32 0.95 -16.41
CA HIS A 6 -1.70 2.34 -16.25
C HIS A 6 -0.47 3.10 -15.77
N SER A 7 -0.11 4.11 -16.54
CA SER A 7 0.89 5.12 -16.26
C SER A 7 0.69 5.73 -14.87
N HIS A 8 1.36 5.17 -13.87
CA HIS A 8 1.62 5.82 -12.60
C HIS A 8 3.11 6.15 -12.60
N GLU A 9 3.40 7.43 -12.60
CA GLU A 9 4.71 7.99 -12.26
C GLU A 9 5.26 7.19 -11.07
N GLU A 10 6.40 6.49 -11.25
CA GLU A 10 6.97 5.65 -10.21
C GLU A 10 7.27 6.55 -9.01
N LEU A 11 6.45 6.44 -7.96
CA LEU A 11 6.71 7.15 -6.73
C LEU A 11 8.15 6.85 -6.29
N PRO A 12 8.95 7.87 -5.96
CA PRO A 12 10.25 7.64 -5.36
C PRO A 12 10.05 6.87 -4.06
N LEU A 13 10.58 5.65 -3.99
CA LEU A 13 10.60 4.85 -2.77
C LEU A 13 12.02 4.88 -2.19
N LYS A 14 12.12 4.93 -0.87
CA LYS A 14 13.41 4.83 -0.16
C LYS A 14 13.27 3.97 1.09
N GLY A 15 14.40 3.69 1.74
CA GLY A 15 14.43 3.07 3.06
C GLY A 15 13.84 1.65 3.06
N ASP A 16 13.01 1.36 4.04
CA ASP A 16 12.42 0.03 4.20
C ASP A 16 11.26 -0.20 3.24
N ILE A 17 10.53 0.86 2.86
CA ILE A 17 9.45 0.75 1.86
C ILE A 17 10.00 0.33 0.49
N GLN A 18 11.17 0.84 0.09
CA GLN A 18 11.82 0.41 -1.15
C GLN A 18 12.16 -1.07 -1.12
N LYS A 19 12.76 -1.56 -0.01
CA LYS A 19 13.11 -2.97 0.16
C LYS A 19 11.87 -3.85 0.14
N PHE A 20 10.81 -3.44 0.83
CA PHE A 20 9.52 -4.11 0.83
C PHE A 20 8.97 -4.25 -0.60
N TRP A 21 8.99 -3.19 -1.40
CA TRP A 21 8.45 -3.21 -2.76
C TRP A 21 9.24 -4.16 -3.69
N GLN A 22 10.56 -4.13 -3.58
CA GLN A 22 11.46 -5.02 -4.32
C GLN A 22 11.22 -6.49 -3.94
N GLU A 23 11.12 -6.79 -2.65
CA GLU A 23 10.90 -8.14 -2.16
C GLU A 23 9.51 -8.65 -2.56
N ARG A 24 8.47 -7.82 -2.44
CA ARG A 24 7.12 -8.16 -2.88
C ARG A 24 7.07 -8.51 -4.37
N ALA A 25 7.76 -7.75 -5.22
CA ALA A 25 7.83 -8.04 -6.64
C ALA A 25 8.47 -9.42 -6.92
N ARG A 26 9.60 -9.69 -6.27
CA ARG A 26 10.31 -10.98 -6.35
C ARG A 26 9.45 -12.15 -5.89
N LEU A 27 8.76 -12.01 -4.75
CA LEU A 27 7.90 -13.05 -4.20
C LEU A 27 6.64 -13.29 -5.06
N ASN A 28 6.07 -12.22 -5.63
CA ASN A 28 4.95 -12.36 -6.56
C ASN A 28 5.34 -13.15 -7.82
N GLU A 29 6.53 -12.91 -8.37
CA GLU A 29 7.01 -13.68 -9.53
C GLU A 29 7.09 -15.18 -9.22
N LEU A 30 7.60 -15.54 -8.04
CA LEU A 30 7.67 -16.93 -7.58
C LEU A 30 6.27 -17.56 -7.49
N VAL A 31 5.31 -16.87 -6.86
CA VAL A 31 3.94 -17.39 -6.66
C VAL A 31 3.17 -17.48 -7.98
N LEU A 32 3.30 -16.47 -8.85
CA LEU A 32 2.64 -16.44 -10.16
C LEU A 32 3.29 -17.38 -11.18
N GLY A 33 4.55 -17.76 -10.96
CA GLY A 33 5.25 -18.80 -11.73
C GLY A 33 4.70 -20.21 -11.49
N THR A 34 3.92 -20.43 -10.43
CA THR A 34 3.30 -21.74 -10.16
C THR A 34 2.23 -22.10 -11.21
N ARG A 35 1.91 -23.39 -11.37
CA ARG A 35 0.83 -23.86 -12.27
C ARG A 35 -0.55 -23.88 -11.60
N ASN A 36 -0.64 -23.53 -10.32
CA ASN A 36 -1.87 -23.63 -9.55
C ASN A 36 -2.86 -22.52 -9.94
N LEU A 37 -4.00 -22.91 -10.51
CA LEU A 37 -5.01 -21.96 -10.98
C LEU A 37 -5.76 -21.28 -9.83
N GLN A 38 -5.92 -21.95 -8.69
CA GLN A 38 -6.62 -21.41 -7.53
C GLN A 38 -5.85 -20.22 -6.95
N ILE A 39 -4.52 -20.37 -6.79
CA ILE A 39 -3.63 -19.29 -6.33
C ILE A 39 -3.71 -18.09 -7.29
N LYS A 40 -3.57 -18.32 -8.60
CA LYS A 40 -3.64 -17.24 -9.60
C LYS A 40 -4.98 -16.50 -9.60
N ARG A 41 -6.08 -17.23 -9.47
CA ARG A 41 -7.42 -16.64 -9.40
C ARG A 41 -7.59 -15.79 -8.16
N PHE A 42 -7.07 -16.23 -7.01
CA PHE A 42 -7.17 -15.46 -5.77
C PHE A 42 -6.36 -14.16 -5.85
N PHE A 43 -5.13 -14.20 -6.37
CA PHE A 43 -4.31 -12.99 -6.59
C PHE A 43 -4.98 -12.02 -7.57
N SER A 44 -5.63 -12.55 -8.61
CA SER A 44 -6.39 -11.72 -9.55
C SER A 44 -7.62 -11.10 -8.89
N LEU A 45 -8.34 -11.86 -8.07
CA LEU A 45 -9.52 -11.38 -7.32
C LEU A 45 -9.14 -10.27 -6.33
N ASP A 46 -8.05 -10.45 -5.59
CA ASP A 46 -7.51 -9.45 -4.67
C ASP A 46 -7.24 -8.13 -5.42
N HIS A 47 -6.46 -8.18 -6.51
CA HIS A 47 -6.18 -7.01 -7.33
C HIS A 47 -7.43 -6.34 -7.91
N GLN A 48 -8.39 -7.14 -8.41
CA GLN A 48 -9.63 -6.63 -8.98
C GLN A 48 -10.53 -5.94 -7.94
N SER A 49 -10.46 -6.37 -6.68
CA SER A 49 -11.30 -5.82 -5.61
C SER A 49 -11.00 -4.33 -5.35
N TYR A 50 -9.76 -3.89 -5.58
CA TYR A 50 -9.31 -2.51 -5.41
C TYR A 50 -9.49 -1.61 -6.65
N GLN A 51 -9.94 -2.16 -7.79
CA GLN A 51 -10.25 -1.36 -8.99
C GLN A 51 -11.42 -0.40 -8.74
N PRO A 52 -11.49 0.76 -9.43
CA PRO A 52 -12.57 1.73 -9.22
C PRO A 52 -13.95 1.14 -9.53
N GLY A 53 -14.97 1.58 -8.80
CA GLY A 53 -16.35 1.21 -9.01
C GLY A 53 -17.29 2.22 -8.33
N ALA A 54 -18.32 1.74 -7.61
CA ALA A 54 -19.15 2.61 -6.78
C ALA A 54 -18.35 3.37 -5.71
N LEU A 55 -17.23 2.77 -5.25
CA LEU A 55 -16.22 3.43 -4.44
C LEU A 55 -14.99 3.75 -5.29
N PRO A 56 -14.40 4.95 -5.17
CA PRO A 56 -13.16 5.29 -5.84
C PRO A 56 -11.98 4.52 -5.24
N VAL A 57 -10.88 4.39 -6.00
CA VAL A 57 -9.68 3.64 -5.58
C VAL A 57 -9.15 4.15 -4.24
N LYS A 58 -9.02 5.47 -4.08
CA LYS A 58 -8.63 6.12 -2.82
C LYS A 58 -9.39 5.57 -1.60
N THR A 59 -10.72 5.48 -1.69
CA THR A 59 -11.55 4.95 -0.59
C THR A 59 -11.29 3.46 -0.38
N LYS A 60 -11.16 2.67 -1.44
CA LYS A 60 -10.89 1.23 -1.33
C LYS A 60 -9.53 0.94 -0.70
N GLU A 61 -8.50 1.71 -1.03
CA GLU A 61 -7.17 1.56 -0.43
C GLU A 61 -7.18 1.92 1.07
N LEU A 62 -7.95 2.93 1.49
CA LEU A 62 -8.18 3.21 2.92
C LEU A 62 -8.88 2.05 3.64
N LEU A 63 -9.88 1.43 3.01
CA LEU A 63 -10.53 0.24 3.55
C LEU A 63 -9.54 -0.94 3.68
N GLY A 64 -8.69 -1.14 2.67
CA GLY A 64 -7.61 -2.13 2.70
C GLY A 64 -6.61 -1.86 3.82
N LEU A 65 -6.24 -0.60 4.04
CA LEU A 65 -5.35 -0.18 5.11
C LEU A 65 -5.94 -0.49 6.49
N VAL A 66 -7.19 -0.12 6.76
CA VAL A 66 -7.87 -0.42 8.04
C VAL A 66 -7.97 -1.93 8.25
N ALA A 67 -8.42 -2.68 7.24
CA ALA A 67 -8.53 -4.13 7.31
C ALA A 67 -7.18 -4.79 7.62
N SER A 68 -6.12 -4.33 6.96
CA SER A 68 -4.76 -4.81 7.17
C SER A 68 -4.23 -4.50 8.57
N LEU A 69 -4.55 -3.32 9.10
CA LEU A 69 -4.17 -2.90 10.44
C LEU A 69 -4.82 -3.75 11.53
N VAL A 70 -6.15 -3.96 11.45
CA VAL A 70 -6.87 -4.78 12.45
C VAL A 70 -6.48 -6.26 12.37
N LEU A 71 -6.04 -6.74 11.20
CA LEU A 71 -5.47 -8.06 11.00
C LEU A 71 -3.97 -8.15 11.33
N ARG A 72 -3.31 -7.02 11.64
CA ARG A 72 -1.90 -6.94 12.03
C ARG A 72 -0.92 -7.49 10.98
N CYS A 73 -1.23 -7.29 9.71
CA CYS A 73 -0.37 -7.71 8.59
C CYS A 73 0.53 -6.56 8.12
N ASP A 74 1.81 -6.53 8.54
CA ASP A 74 2.73 -5.42 8.21
C ASP A 74 2.97 -5.26 6.70
N ASP A 75 3.09 -6.35 5.94
CA ASP A 75 3.26 -6.29 4.48
C ASP A 75 2.00 -5.74 3.79
N CYS A 76 0.81 -6.13 4.27
CA CYS A 76 -0.45 -5.61 3.77
C CYS A 76 -0.61 -4.11 4.11
N ILE A 77 -0.23 -3.71 5.33
CA ILE A 77 -0.21 -2.30 5.77
C ILE A 77 0.73 -1.49 4.86
N ASN A 78 1.96 -1.95 4.63
CA ASN A 78 2.92 -1.25 3.77
C ASN A 78 2.43 -1.15 2.32
N TYR A 79 1.80 -2.20 1.78
CA TYR A 79 1.19 -2.17 0.46
C TYR A 79 0.14 -1.06 0.36
N HIS A 80 -0.84 -1.05 1.27
CA HIS A 80 -1.92 -0.07 1.24
C HIS A 80 -1.45 1.34 1.59
N ILE A 81 -0.40 1.52 2.40
CA ILE A 81 0.22 2.83 2.64
C ILE A 81 0.77 3.43 1.35
N VAL A 82 1.55 2.67 0.58
CA VAL A 82 2.11 3.14 -0.69
C VAL A 82 0.98 3.45 -1.67
N ARG A 83 -0.01 2.56 -1.79
CA ARG A 83 -1.17 2.79 -2.66
C ARG A 83 -1.98 4.02 -2.24
N CYS A 84 -2.26 4.19 -0.94
CA CYS A 84 -2.91 5.40 -0.42
C CYS A 84 -2.15 6.67 -0.81
N PHE A 85 -0.82 6.67 -0.67
CA PHE A 85 0.02 7.80 -1.06
C PHE A 85 -0.06 8.08 -2.57
N GLN A 86 -0.07 7.04 -3.41
CA GLN A 86 -0.25 7.15 -4.88
C GLN A 86 -1.61 7.76 -5.25
N GLU A 87 -2.65 7.41 -4.51
CA GLU A 87 -4.03 7.89 -4.74
C GLU A 87 -4.31 9.24 -4.07
N GLY A 88 -3.28 9.93 -3.57
CA GLY A 88 -3.40 11.28 -3.00
C GLY A 88 -4.14 11.30 -1.66
N VAL A 89 -4.03 10.24 -0.86
CA VAL A 89 -4.41 10.27 0.57
C VAL A 89 -3.52 11.29 1.28
N THR A 90 -4.15 12.21 1.98
CA THR A 90 -3.48 13.22 2.80
C THR A 90 -3.00 12.62 4.10
N GLU A 91 -2.03 13.27 4.75
CA GLU A 91 -1.56 12.85 6.07
C GLU A 91 -2.71 12.83 7.11
N ALA A 92 -3.62 13.81 7.06
CA ALA A 92 -4.79 13.85 7.93
C ALA A 92 -5.72 12.64 7.72
N GLU A 93 -6.04 12.30 6.47
CA GLU A 93 -6.84 11.10 6.16
C GLU A 93 -6.15 9.81 6.61
N PHE A 94 -4.82 9.72 6.45
CA PHE A 94 -4.02 8.59 6.96
C PHE A 94 -4.12 8.50 8.49
N GLU A 95 -3.88 9.60 9.22
CA GLU A 95 -3.93 9.64 10.67
C GLU A 95 -5.31 9.25 11.22
N GLU A 96 -6.39 9.78 10.65
CA GLU A 96 -7.77 9.41 11.01
C GLU A 96 -8.04 7.92 10.77
N THR A 97 -7.57 7.39 9.65
CA THR A 97 -7.70 5.97 9.30
C THR A 97 -6.97 5.06 10.29
N MET A 98 -5.74 5.43 10.66
CA MET A 98 -4.94 4.72 11.66
C MET A 98 -5.57 4.79 13.06
N ALA A 99 -6.15 5.94 13.43
CA ALA A 99 -6.87 6.10 14.69
C ALA A 99 -8.10 5.18 14.77
N ILE A 100 -8.91 5.14 13.71
CA ILE A 100 -10.07 4.23 13.61
C ILE A 100 -9.63 2.77 13.75
N GLY A 101 -8.63 2.36 12.96
CA GLY A 101 -8.16 0.97 13.02
C GLY A 101 -7.52 0.59 14.36
N MET A 102 -6.87 1.53 15.05
CA MET A 102 -6.34 1.32 16.40
C MET A 102 -7.45 1.20 17.45
N VAL A 103 -8.52 1.99 17.36
CA VAL A 103 -9.70 1.87 18.25
C VAL A 103 -10.38 0.51 18.04
N VAL A 104 -10.58 0.10 16.79
CA VAL A 104 -11.25 -1.17 16.45
C VAL A 104 -10.38 -2.38 16.81
N GLY A 105 -9.09 -2.34 16.49
CA GLY A 105 -8.16 -3.46 16.72
C GLY A 105 -7.57 -3.50 18.13
N GLY A 106 -7.75 -2.44 18.93
CA GLY A 106 -7.21 -2.33 20.29
C GLY A 106 -5.69 -2.13 20.35
N SER A 107 -5.15 -2.07 21.56
CA SER A 107 -3.75 -1.71 21.84
C SER A 107 -2.71 -2.65 21.19
N ILE A 108 -3.11 -3.86 20.80
CA ILE A 108 -2.24 -4.81 20.10
C ILE A 108 -1.81 -4.33 18.72
N THR A 109 -2.53 -3.36 18.14
CA THR A 109 -2.17 -2.70 16.88
C THR A 109 -1.04 -1.67 17.04
N ILE A 110 -0.72 -1.21 18.26
CA ILE A 110 0.26 -0.12 18.50
C ILE A 110 1.62 -0.35 17.80
N PRO A 111 2.24 -1.55 17.84
CA PRO A 111 3.49 -1.78 17.12
C PRO A 111 3.35 -1.59 15.60
N HIS A 112 2.22 -1.99 15.03
CA HIS A 112 1.91 -1.85 13.61
C HIS A 112 1.65 -0.39 13.24
N VAL A 113 0.94 0.36 14.09
CA VAL A 113 0.76 1.81 13.94
C VAL A 113 2.11 2.53 13.92
N ARG A 114 3.02 2.23 14.86
CA ARG A 114 4.37 2.83 14.88
C ARG A 114 5.14 2.59 13.58
N ARG A 115 5.09 1.37 13.04
CA ARG A 115 5.74 1.04 11.76
C ARG A 115 5.05 1.73 10.58
N ALA A 116 3.71 1.79 10.57
CA ALA A 116 2.95 2.50 9.54
C ALA A 116 3.33 3.98 9.44
N PHE A 117 3.44 4.68 10.58
CA PHE A 117 3.88 6.08 10.60
C PHE A 117 5.31 6.25 10.09
N LYS A 118 6.22 5.31 10.41
CA LYS A 118 7.58 5.30 9.83
C LYS A 118 7.51 5.18 8.31
N SER A 119 6.77 4.21 7.79
CA SER A 119 6.57 4.00 6.35
C SER A 119 6.00 5.23 5.64
N TRP A 120 5.00 5.88 6.26
CA TRP A 120 4.41 7.11 5.75
C TRP A 120 5.42 8.26 5.65
N LYS A 121 6.26 8.44 6.68
CA LYS A 121 7.33 9.46 6.66
C LYS A 121 8.39 9.18 5.60
N GLU A 122 8.79 7.92 5.42
CA GLU A 122 9.74 7.55 4.35
C GLU A 122 9.21 7.96 2.96
N LEU A 123 7.90 7.78 2.71
CA LEU A 123 7.25 8.22 1.46
C LEU A 123 7.21 9.74 1.32
N GLN A 124 6.82 10.47 2.36
CA GLN A 124 6.80 11.94 2.34
C GLN A 124 8.18 12.52 2.02
N GLU A 125 9.22 11.99 2.66
CA GLU A 125 10.58 12.47 2.44
C GLU A 125 11.08 12.12 1.03
N ALA A 126 10.78 10.92 0.52
CA ALA A 126 11.14 10.54 -0.85
C ALA A 126 10.45 11.42 -1.90
N ALA A 127 9.17 11.75 -1.69
CA ALA A 127 8.41 12.66 -2.54
C ALA A 127 9.02 14.08 -2.53
N ARG A 128 9.37 14.61 -1.35
CA ARG A 128 10.03 15.91 -1.21
C ARG A 128 11.37 15.95 -1.96
N GLU A 129 12.21 14.94 -1.76
CA GLU A 129 13.52 14.84 -2.44
C GLU A 129 13.38 14.77 -3.97
N ALA A 130 12.34 14.13 -4.50
CA ALA A 130 12.08 14.10 -5.94
C ALA A 130 11.61 15.46 -6.48
N GLN A 131 10.77 16.19 -5.73
CA GLN A 131 10.34 17.55 -6.11
C GLN A 131 11.51 18.54 -6.14
N GLU A 132 12.43 18.45 -5.17
CA GLU A 132 13.64 19.27 -5.12
C GLU A 132 14.59 19.03 -6.30
N LYS A 133 14.62 17.79 -6.83
CA LYS A 133 15.41 17.44 -8.02
C LYS A 133 14.79 17.94 -9.33
N HIS A 134 13.47 18.00 -9.42
CA HIS A 134 12.77 18.52 -10.60
C HIS A 134 12.75 20.06 -10.67
N SER A 135 13.02 20.74 -9.55
CA SER A 135 13.06 22.20 -9.46
C SER A 135 14.47 22.78 -9.70
N LYS A 136 15.47 21.93 -9.98
CA LYS A 136 16.85 22.29 -10.30
C LYS A 136 17.15 21.94 -11.75
#